data_AF-A0A7S3V4C2-F1
#
_entry.id   AF-A0A7S3V4C2-F1
#
_cell.length_a   1.000
_cell.length_b   1.000
_cell.length_c   1.000
_cell.angle_alpha   90.00
_cell.angle_beta   90.00
_cell.angle_gamma   90.00
#
_symmetry.space_group_name_H-M   'P 1'
#
loop_
_entity.id
_entity.type
_entity.pdbx_description
1 polymer ?
#
loop_
_entity_poly.entity_id
_entity_poly.type
_entity_poly.pdbx_seq_one_letter_code
_entity_poly.pdbx_strand_id
1 'polypeptide(L)'
;MPDFSNMISIKNEDTDTAISTTSTSNASISFASDEEFFSPPTFEMNQKHQMILDHIREGDEWHQNLQHVYGFTEAESCECFSRAGKYLHCSEFPEDAVNQKLFPHAKKGWVLLREADRLGKTYPRELRELDRRARAEGKGPGVF
;
A
#
# COMPACT_ATOMS: atom_id res chain seq x y z
N MET A 1 -45.07 -3.43 -11.66
CA MET A 1 -43.80 -3.72 -12.36
C MET A 1 -43.68 -2.76 -13.52
N PRO A 2 -42.64 -1.92 -13.60
CA PRO A 2 -42.33 -1.19 -14.82
C PRO A 2 -41.34 -1.98 -15.71
N ASP A 3 -41.77 -2.12 -16.96
CA ASP A 3 -41.05 -2.60 -18.13
C ASP A 3 -39.95 -1.59 -18.52
N PHE A 4 -38.71 -2.07 -18.67
CA PHE A 4 -37.57 -1.28 -19.14
C PHE A 4 -37.06 -1.87 -20.47
N SER A 5 -37.87 -1.76 -21.51
CA SER A 5 -37.35 -1.73 -22.88
C SER A 5 -36.72 -0.37 -23.14
N ASN A 6 -35.40 -0.32 -23.32
CA ASN A 6 -34.79 0.77 -24.06
C ASN A 6 -33.65 0.28 -24.96
N MET A 7 -33.80 0.64 -26.23
CA MET A 7 -33.03 0.23 -27.39
C MET A 7 -31.58 0.74 -27.34
N ILE A 8 -30.62 -0.16 -27.58
CA ILE A 8 -29.27 0.21 -28.00
C ILE A 8 -29.32 0.41 -29.51
N SER A 9 -29.07 1.62 -29.98
CA SER A 9 -28.83 1.91 -31.39
C SER A 9 -27.72 2.96 -31.48
N ILE A 10 -26.49 2.50 -31.73
CA ILE A 10 -25.42 3.37 -32.23
C ILE A 10 -24.92 2.72 -33.50
N LYS A 11 -25.09 3.48 -34.59
CA LYS A 11 -24.81 3.10 -35.97
C LYS A 11 -23.30 3.10 -36.22
N ASN A 12 -22.85 2.06 -36.92
CA ASN A 12 -21.57 2.06 -37.62
C ASN A 12 -21.64 3.02 -38.81
N GLU A 13 -20.62 3.85 -39.00
CA GLU A 13 -20.37 4.51 -40.28
C GLU A 13 -18.87 4.48 -40.54
N ASP A 14 -18.50 3.56 -41.45
CA ASP A 14 -17.22 3.48 -42.12
C ASP A 14 -17.17 4.51 -43.26
N THR A 15 -16.05 5.23 -43.39
CA THR A 15 -15.64 5.79 -44.69
C THR A 15 -14.13 5.68 -44.86
N ASP A 16 -13.75 4.83 -45.81
CA ASP A 16 -12.43 4.67 -46.42
C ASP A 16 -11.95 5.95 -47.14
N THR A 17 -10.63 6.10 -47.27
CA THR A 17 -9.87 6.21 -48.54
C THR A 17 -8.63 7.11 -48.39
N ALA A 18 -7.43 6.54 -48.49
CA ALA A 18 -6.42 6.84 -49.52
C ALA A 18 -5.03 6.40 -49.08
N ILE A 19 -4.49 5.45 -49.84
CA ILE A 19 -3.16 4.85 -49.74
C ILE A 19 -2.17 5.87 -50.31
N SER A 20 -1.11 6.21 -49.57
CA SER A 20 0.05 6.90 -50.13
C SER A 20 1.32 6.20 -49.68
N THR A 21 1.73 5.21 -50.48
CA THR A 21 3.05 4.56 -50.43
C THR A 21 4.13 5.59 -50.66
N THR A 22 4.99 5.82 -49.66
CA THR A 22 6.29 6.47 -49.88
C THR A 22 7.37 5.60 -49.24
N SER A 23 8.31 5.17 -50.08
CA SER A 23 9.45 4.32 -49.76
C SER A 23 10.34 4.94 -48.70
N THR A 24 10.71 4.16 -47.68
CA THR A 24 11.82 4.51 -46.78
C THR A 24 12.99 3.59 -47.08
N SER A 25 14.02 4.17 -47.68
CA SER A 25 15.29 3.51 -48.00
C SER A 25 15.98 3.01 -46.73
N ASN A 26 16.49 1.77 -46.80
CA ASN A 26 17.37 1.18 -45.80
C ASN A 26 18.63 2.03 -45.63
N ALA A 27 18.79 2.65 -44.47
CA ALA A 27 20.09 3.05 -43.95
C ALA A 27 20.42 2.12 -42.78
N SER A 28 21.28 1.15 -43.04
CA SER A 28 21.81 0.22 -42.05
C SER A 28 22.67 0.98 -41.05
N ILE A 29 22.07 1.40 -39.93
CA ILE A 29 22.81 1.86 -38.77
C ILE A 29 23.14 0.60 -37.97
N SER A 30 24.39 0.14 -38.11
CA SER A 30 25.00 -0.85 -37.24
C SER A 30 25.12 -0.25 -35.84
N PHE A 31 24.06 -0.39 -35.04
CA PHE A 31 24.18 -0.21 -33.60
C PHE A 31 25.00 -1.38 -33.08
N ALA A 32 26.21 -1.08 -32.62
CA ALA A 32 26.93 -1.97 -31.73
C ALA A 32 25.96 -2.33 -30.61
N SER A 33 25.64 -3.61 -30.50
CA SER A 33 24.77 -4.15 -29.46
C SER A 33 25.58 -4.16 -28.17
N ASP A 34 25.78 -2.98 -27.58
CA ASP A 34 26.04 -2.89 -26.15
C ASP A 34 24.72 -3.24 -25.47
N GLU A 35 24.49 -4.54 -25.31
CA GLU A 35 23.62 -5.02 -24.26
C GLU A 35 24.27 -4.63 -22.92
N GLU A 36 24.14 -3.36 -22.53
CA GLU A 36 24.18 -3.00 -21.13
C GLU A 36 22.99 -3.74 -20.48
N PHE A 37 23.28 -4.95 -20.02
CA PHE A 37 22.46 -5.69 -19.08
C PHE A 37 22.32 -4.82 -17.83
N PHE A 38 21.39 -3.87 -17.86
CA PHE A 38 20.87 -3.22 -16.66
C PHE A 38 20.11 -4.28 -15.89
N SER A 39 20.86 -5.12 -15.17
CA SER A 39 20.29 -5.99 -14.16
C SER A 39 19.58 -5.08 -13.17
N PRO A 40 18.25 -5.19 -13.01
CA PRO A 40 17.54 -4.37 -12.05
C PRO A 40 18.19 -4.61 -10.67
N PRO A 41 18.39 -3.56 -9.86
CA PRO A 41 19.06 -3.71 -8.58
C PRO A 41 18.36 -4.78 -7.76
N THR A 42 19.10 -5.82 -7.41
CA THR A 42 18.62 -6.91 -6.55
C THR A 42 18.25 -6.34 -5.19
N PHE A 43 17.10 -6.76 -4.64
CA PHE A 43 16.70 -6.35 -3.30
C PHE A 43 17.76 -6.79 -2.28
N GLU A 44 18.25 -5.86 -1.49
CA GLU A 44 19.19 -6.12 -0.39
C GLU A 44 18.57 -5.65 0.92
N MET A 45 18.39 -6.58 1.86
CA MET A 45 17.88 -6.27 3.19
C MET A 45 18.91 -5.40 3.94
N ASN A 46 18.44 -4.34 4.59
CA ASN A 46 19.30 -3.46 5.38
C ASN A 46 18.62 -3.13 6.71
N GLN A 47 19.32 -2.40 7.59
CA GLN A 47 18.80 -2.07 8.92
C GLN A 47 17.47 -1.31 8.89
N LYS A 48 17.26 -0.41 7.92
CA LYS A 48 16.01 0.36 7.83
C LYS A 48 14.85 -0.50 7.36
N HIS A 49 15.09 -1.42 6.42
CA HIS A 49 14.11 -2.44 6.06
C HIS A 49 13.70 -3.23 7.31
N GLN A 50 14.68 -3.69 8.11
CA GLN A 50 14.40 -4.42 9.34
C GLN A 50 13.59 -3.60 10.34
N MET A 51 13.92 -2.31 10.54
CA MET A 51 13.16 -1.42 11.42
C MET A 51 11.69 -1.28 10.98
N ILE A 52 11.43 -1.15 9.68
CA ILE A 52 10.06 -1.08 9.16
C ILE A 52 9.33 -2.41 9.43
N LEU A 53 9.97 -3.54 9.14
CA LEU A 53 9.39 -4.87 9.34
C LEU A 53 9.07 -5.18 10.80
N ASP A 54 9.99 -4.86 11.70
CA ASP A 54 9.79 -5.07 13.14
C ASP A 54 8.63 -4.22 13.67
N HIS A 55 8.51 -2.99 13.17
CA HIS A 55 7.42 -2.10 13.56
C HIS A 55 6.05 -2.57 13.05
N ILE A 56 5.99 -3.13 11.83
CA ILE A 56 4.78 -3.75 11.30
C ILE A 56 4.40 -4.97 12.15
N ARG A 57 5.38 -5.83 12.49
CA ARG A 57 5.15 -6.99 13.34
C ARG A 57 4.63 -6.59 14.73
N GLU A 58 5.18 -5.55 15.33
CA GLU A 58 4.70 -5.05 16.63
C GLU A 58 3.25 -4.51 16.52
N GLY A 59 2.91 -3.86 15.41
CA GLY A 59 1.54 -3.44 15.10
C GLY A 59 0.57 -4.61 15.01
N ASP A 60 0.95 -5.67 14.31
CA ASP A 60 0.14 -6.88 14.16
C ASP A 60 -0.04 -7.61 15.50
N GLU A 61 1.04 -7.74 16.26
CA GLU A 61 0.99 -8.33 17.61
C GLU A 61 0.09 -7.51 18.54
N TRP A 62 0.21 -6.18 18.53
CA TRP A 62 -0.68 -5.32 19.29
C TRP A 62 -2.15 -5.57 18.93
N HIS A 63 -2.48 -5.64 17.63
CA HIS A 63 -3.84 -5.88 17.17
C HIS A 63 -4.39 -7.23 17.65
N GLN A 64 -3.61 -8.31 17.51
CA GLN A 64 -3.98 -9.65 17.95
C GLN A 64 -4.17 -9.72 19.48
N ASN A 65 -3.29 -9.06 20.23
CA ASN A 65 -3.32 -9.08 21.69
C ASN A 65 -4.59 -8.43 22.28
N LEU A 66 -5.23 -7.48 21.57
CA LEU A 66 -6.50 -6.89 22.02
C LEU A 66 -7.54 -7.97 22.36
N GLN A 67 -7.72 -8.96 21.48
CA GLN A 67 -8.70 -10.01 21.69
C GLN A 67 -8.09 -11.20 22.45
N HIS A 68 -6.91 -11.67 22.05
CA HIS A 68 -6.37 -12.93 22.54
C HIS A 68 -5.74 -12.85 23.94
N VAL A 69 -5.17 -11.69 24.30
CA VAL A 69 -4.49 -11.50 25.59
C VAL A 69 -5.34 -10.68 26.54
N TYR A 70 -5.92 -9.57 26.05
CA TYR A 70 -6.70 -8.65 26.89
C TYR A 70 -8.19 -8.98 26.94
N GLY A 71 -8.65 -9.97 26.14
CA GLY A 71 -10.02 -10.46 26.17
C GLY A 71 -11.05 -9.43 25.72
N PHE A 72 -10.64 -8.44 24.90
CA PHE A 72 -11.56 -7.45 24.38
C PHE A 72 -12.48 -8.07 23.34
N THR A 73 -13.70 -7.57 23.32
CA THR A 73 -14.63 -7.84 22.24
C THR A 73 -14.13 -7.24 20.92
N GLU A 74 -14.69 -7.69 19.81
CA GLU A 74 -14.43 -7.10 18.50
C GLU A 74 -14.75 -5.59 18.49
N ALA A 75 -15.86 -5.19 19.12
CA ALA A 75 -16.27 -3.79 19.22
C ALA A 75 -15.25 -2.93 20.00
N GLU A 76 -14.76 -3.42 21.13
CA GLU A 76 -13.74 -2.73 21.93
C GLU A 76 -12.39 -2.64 21.21
N SER A 77 -12.01 -3.71 20.50
CA SER A 77 -10.80 -3.73 19.68
C SER A 77 -10.90 -2.72 18.53
N CYS A 78 -12.05 -2.68 17.87
CA CYS A 78 -12.36 -1.71 16.81
C CYS A 78 -12.36 -0.27 17.35
N GLU A 79 -12.88 -0.04 18.55
CA GLU A 79 -12.83 1.27 19.20
C GLU A 79 -11.38 1.70 19.47
N CYS A 80 -10.53 0.82 20.00
CA CYS A 80 -9.11 1.12 20.19
C CYS A 80 -8.43 1.53 18.88
N PHE A 81 -8.65 0.75 17.80
CA PHE A 81 -8.06 1.03 16.49
C PHE A 81 -8.56 2.34 15.89
N SER A 82 -9.88 2.53 15.88
CA SER A 82 -10.53 3.72 15.31
C SER A 82 -10.06 5.00 16.00
N ARG A 83 -9.89 4.96 17.33
CA ARG A 83 -9.45 6.12 18.10
C ARG A 83 -7.96 6.37 17.93
N ALA A 84 -7.13 5.33 17.90
CA ALA A 84 -5.72 5.47 17.57
C ALA A 84 -5.51 6.15 16.21
N GLY A 85 -6.25 5.73 15.18
CA GLY A 85 -6.19 6.34 13.85
C GLY A 85 -6.74 7.77 13.81
N LYS A 86 -7.89 8.04 14.46
CA LYS A 86 -8.51 9.37 14.49
C LYS A 86 -7.57 10.47 15.01
N TYR A 87 -6.75 10.14 16.02
CA TYR A 87 -5.86 11.10 16.68
C TYR A 87 -4.41 11.03 16.17
N LEU A 88 -4.14 10.35 15.04
CA LEU A 88 -2.78 10.11 14.52
C LEU A 88 -1.92 11.37 14.43
N HIS A 89 -2.51 12.49 14.00
CA HIS A 89 -1.79 13.75 13.78
C HIS A 89 -1.84 14.72 14.98
N CYS A 90 -2.43 14.31 16.10
CA CYS A 90 -2.38 15.08 17.34
C CYS A 90 -0.99 14.97 17.99
N SER A 91 -0.62 15.98 18.77
CA SER A 91 0.62 15.95 19.57
C SER A 91 0.55 14.92 20.70
N GLU A 92 -0.65 14.70 21.23
CA GLU A 92 -0.93 13.82 22.36
C GLU A 92 -2.20 13.01 22.11
N PHE A 93 -2.31 11.87 22.78
CA PHE A 93 -3.52 11.03 22.76
C PHE A 93 -4.47 11.48 23.87
N PRO A 94 -5.69 11.98 23.58
CA PRO A 94 -6.58 12.56 24.58
C PRO A 94 -7.03 11.55 25.65
N GLU A 95 -7.04 11.96 26.91
CA GLU A 95 -7.43 11.11 28.06
C GLU A 95 -8.89 10.64 28.00
N ASP A 96 -9.76 11.39 27.33
CA ASP A 96 -11.17 11.11 27.12
C ASP A 96 -11.49 10.46 25.76
N ALA A 97 -10.46 10.10 24.97
CA ALA A 97 -10.62 9.53 23.64
C ALA A 97 -11.43 8.22 23.62
N VAL A 98 -11.33 7.45 24.71
CA VAL A 98 -12.00 6.18 24.98
C VAL A 98 -12.28 6.06 26.48
N ASN A 99 -13.09 5.07 26.87
CA ASN A 99 -13.25 4.75 28.29
C ASN A 99 -11.91 4.30 28.94
N GLN A 100 -11.82 4.38 30.27
CA GLN A 100 -10.59 4.10 31.02
C GLN A 100 -10.04 2.68 30.81
N LYS A 101 -10.91 1.69 30.56
CA LYS A 101 -10.49 0.30 30.29
C LYS A 101 -9.68 0.21 29.00
N LEU A 102 -10.07 0.95 27.96
CA LEU A 102 -9.44 0.88 26.64
C LEU A 102 -8.26 1.83 26.47
N PHE A 103 -8.19 2.88 27.28
CA PHE A 103 -7.21 3.97 27.17
C PHE A 103 -5.75 3.52 26.96
N PRO A 104 -5.16 2.66 27.82
CA PRO A 104 -3.75 2.28 27.66
C PRO A 104 -3.50 1.54 26.33
N HIS A 105 -4.46 0.77 25.84
CA HIS A 105 -4.33 -0.02 24.61
C HIS A 105 -4.52 0.84 23.36
N ALA A 106 -5.48 1.76 23.38
CA ALA A 106 -5.70 2.72 22.31
C ALA A 106 -4.50 3.70 22.20
N LYS A 107 -3.96 4.15 23.34
CA LYS A 107 -2.74 4.97 23.39
C LYS A 107 -1.52 4.23 22.83
N LYS A 108 -1.34 2.94 23.16
CA LYS A 108 -0.28 2.10 22.56
C LYS A 108 -0.44 2.03 21.04
N GLY A 109 -1.64 1.74 20.55
CA GLY A 109 -1.94 1.73 19.11
C GLY A 109 -1.62 3.06 18.43
N TRP A 110 -1.94 4.18 19.08
CA TRP A 110 -1.62 5.52 18.58
C TRP A 110 -0.12 5.75 18.44
N VAL A 111 0.69 5.36 19.45
CA VAL A 111 2.15 5.44 19.38
C VAL A 111 2.69 4.62 18.21
N LEU A 112 2.20 3.39 18.03
CA LEU A 112 2.60 2.53 16.92
C LEU A 112 2.25 3.14 15.57
N LEU A 113 1.02 3.64 15.37
CA LEU A 113 0.65 4.28 14.11
C LEU A 113 1.47 5.53 13.82
N ARG A 114 1.80 6.32 14.86
CA ARG A 114 2.67 7.49 14.72
C ARG A 114 4.08 7.14 14.27
N GLU A 115 4.64 6.08 14.82
CA GLU A 115 5.97 5.62 14.45
C GLU A 115 5.96 4.99 13.04
N ALA A 116 4.90 4.28 12.67
CA ALA A 116 4.72 3.77 11.30
C ALA A 116 4.66 4.92 10.28
N ASP A 117 3.87 5.96 10.55
CA ASP A 117 3.79 7.17 9.72
C ASP A 117 5.16 7.89 9.62
N ARG A 118 5.88 8.00 10.75
CA ARG A 118 7.23 8.57 10.78
C ARG A 118 8.20 7.75 9.93
N LEU A 119 8.22 6.43 10.06
CA LEU A 119 9.09 5.54 9.29
C LEU A 119 8.78 5.61 7.80
N GLY A 120 7.51 5.60 7.41
CA GLY A 120 7.10 5.72 6.01
C GLY A 120 7.52 7.05 5.36
N LYS A 121 7.53 8.14 6.12
CA LYS A 121 8.04 9.45 5.68
C LYS A 121 9.57 9.52 5.66
N THR A 122 10.23 8.86 6.61
CA THR A 122 11.70 8.92 6.76
C THR A 122 12.42 8.00 5.77
N TYR A 123 11.86 6.82 5.49
CA TYR A 123 12.47 5.76 4.67
C TYR A 123 11.54 5.33 3.52
N PRO A 124 11.12 6.27 2.65
CA PRO A 124 10.12 5.98 1.62
C PRO A 124 10.64 5.05 0.52
N ARG A 125 11.96 4.97 0.31
CA ARG A 125 12.57 4.07 -0.65
C ARG A 125 12.49 2.63 -0.14
N GLU A 126 12.93 2.40 1.09
CA GLU A 126 12.96 1.10 1.73
C GLU A 126 11.55 0.52 1.88
N LEU A 127 10.57 1.37 2.21
CA LEU A 127 9.16 0.96 2.23
C LEU A 127 8.65 0.50 0.84
N ARG A 128 9.03 1.19 -0.24
CA ARG A 128 8.66 0.79 -1.62
C ARG A 128 9.37 -0.49 -2.07
N GLU A 129 10.62 -0.68 -1.68
CA GLU A 129 11.38 -1.90 -1.97
C GLU A 129 10.73 -3.11 -1.30
N LEU A 130 10.30 -2.95 -0.04
CA LEU A 130 9.49 -3.93 0.67
C LEU A 130 8.16 -4.20 -0.05
N ASP A 131 7.34 -3.19 -0.36
CA ASP A 131 6.05 -3.38 -1.07
C ASP A 131 6.23 -4.11 -2.42
N ARG A 132 7.27 -3.74 -3.19
CA ARG A 132 7.58 -4.42 -4.45
C ARG A 132 7.90 -5.90 -4.23
N ARG A 133 8.66 -6.22 -3.19
CA ARG A 133 9.01 -7.60 -2.83
C ARG A 133 7.77 -8.39 -2.40
N ALA A 134 6.93 -7.84 -1.52
CA ALA A 134 5.70 -8.50 -1.09
C ALA A 134 4.81 -8.86 -2.30
N ARG A 135 4.62 -7.92 -3.23
CA ARG A 135 3.86 -8.17 -4.46
C ARG A 135 4.48 -9.25 -5.36
N ALA A 136 5.80 -9.25 -5.49
CA ALA A 136 6.50 -10.27 -6.28
C ALA A 136 6.35 -11.68 -5.68
N GLU A 137 6.20 -11.77 -4.36
CA GLU A 137 5.95 -13.02 -3.63
C GLU A 137 4.44 -13.37 -3.54
N GLY A 138 3.55 -12.59 -4.16
CA GLY A 138 2.10 -12.77 -4.08
C GLY A 138 1.50 -12.46 -2.70
N LYS A 139 2.25 -11.76 -1.85
CA LYS A 139 1.83 -11.35 -0.50
C LYS A 139 1.17 -9.98 -0.54
N GLY A 140 0.24 -9.75 0.39
CA GLY A 140 -0.38 -8.44 0.59
C GLY A 140 0.61 -7.40 1.15
N PRO A 141 0.31 -6.10 1.04
CA PRO A 141 1.11 -5.05 1.67
C PRO A 141 1.25 -5.31 3.17
N GLY A 142 2.47 -5.23 3.71
CA GLY A 142 2.73 -5.52 5.13
C GLY A 142 3.00 -6.99 5.45
N VAL A 143 2.77 -7.90 4.50
CA VAL A 143 3.05 -9.34 4.66
C VAL A 143 4.39 -9.63 3.97
N PHE A 144 5.42 -9.92 4.77
CA PHE A 144 6.80 -10.13 4.31
C PHE A 144 7.32 -11.50 4.72
#